data_AF-A0A2S7N2E2-F1
#
_entry.id   AF-A0A2S7N2E2-F1
#
_cell.length_a   1.000
_cell.length_b   1.000
_cell.length_c   1.000
_cell.angle_alpha   90.00
_cell.angle_beta   90.00
_cell.angle_gamma   90.00
#
_symmetry.space_group_name_H-M   'P 1'
#
loop_
_entity.id
_entity.type
_entity.pdbx_description
1 polymer ?
#
loop_
_entity_poly.entity_id
_entity_poly.type
_entity_poly.pdbx_seq_one_letter_code
_entity_poly.pdbx_strand_id
1 'polypeptide(L)'
;MELNVRVLPKFIDGECSIEFSFFFDQADMKIGEAVILTCEEEMDAQLIEEEPILNPKKRKRHYPKIAFVTDLVVMEGHKPAAMNEIKKFLNVIGIHNIRYRENNRIAAMA
;
A
#
# COMPACT_ATOMS: atom_id res chain seq x y z
N MET A 1 -2.20 2.63 -26.44
CA MET A 1 -3.41 2.47 -25.61
C MET A 1 -3.06 3.07 -24.26
N GLU A 2 -3.76 4.13 -23.88
CA GLU A 2 -3.50 4.83 -22.62
C GLU A 2 -4.32 4.19 -21.48
N LEU A 3 -3.73 4.12 -20.30
CA LEU A 3 -4.27 3.41 -19.14
C LEU A 3 -4.83 4.44 -18.17
N ASN A 4 -6.15 4.44 -17.99
CA ASN A 4 -6.78 5.29 -16.99
C ASN A 4 -6.90 4.58 -15.65
N VAL A 5 -6.75 5.35 -14.59
CA VAL A 5 -6.78 4.86 -13.21
C VAL A 5 -7.80 5.66 -12.42
N ARG A 6 -8.75 4.96 -11.81
CA ARG A 6 -9.64 5.54 -10.79
C ARG A 6 -9.13 5.08 -9.43
N VAL A 7 -9.00 6.02 -8.49
CA VAL A 7 -8.49 5.76 -7.15
C VAL A 7 -9.57 6.11 -6.13
N LEU A 8 -9.90 5.16 -5.26
CA LEU A 8 -10.90 5.34 -4.21
C LEU A 8 -10.31 4.98 -2.84
N PRO A 9 -10.00 5.97 -2.00
CA PRO A 9 -9.61 5.73 -0.61
C PRO A 9 -10.84 5.31 0.22
N LYS A 10 -10.64 4.37 1.14
CA LYS A 10 -11.63 3.87 2.10
C LYS A 10 -10.96 3.64 3.46
N PHE A 11 -11.77 3.58 4.51
CA PHE A 11 -11.32 3.15 5.83
C PHE A 11 -12.08 1.88 6.20
N ILE A 12 -11.35 0.83 6.54
CA ILE A 12 -11.90 -0.48 6.95
C ILE A 12 -11.28 -0.79 8.31
N ASP A 13 -12.14 -0.99 9.33
CA ASP A 13 -11.71 -1.32 10.70
C ASP A 13 -10.65 -0.37 11.30
N GLY A 14 -10.68 0.90 10.90
CA GLY A 14 -9.72 1.93 11.33
C GLY A 14 -8.42 1.98 10.52
N GLU A 15 -8.21 1.05 9.59
CA GLU A 15 -7.10 1.04 8.65
C GLU A 15 -7.48 1.74 7.33
N CYS A 16 -6.52 2.43 6.71
CA CYS A 16 -6.74 3.08 5.41
C CYS A 16 -6.46 2.10 4.26
N SER A 17 -7.47 1.87 3.42
CA SER A 17 -7.36 1.11 2.19
C SER A 17 -7.53 1.99 0.96
N ILE A 18 -6.87 1.65 -0.13
CA ILE A 18 -6.92 2.39 -1.40
C ILE A 18 -7.21 1.38 -2.50
N GLU A 19 -8.34 1.57 -3.16
CA GLU A 19 -8.75 0.77 -4.31
C GLU A 19 -8.34 1.47 -5.60
N PHE A 20 -7.69 0.73 -6.49
CA PHE A 20 -7.31 1.16 -7.82
C PHE A 20 -8.12 0.37 -8.84
N SER A 21 -8.82 1.05 -9.74
CA SER A 21 -9.50 0.43 -10.87
C SER A 21 -8.87 0.90 -12.17
N PHE A 22 -8.53 -0.04 -13.06
CA PHE A 22 -7.77 0.19 -14.30
C PHE A 22 -8.67 0.05 -15.52
N PHE A 23 -8.60 1.01 -16.44
CA PHE A 23 -9.46 1.07 -17.63
C PHE A 23 -8.67 1.41 -18.90
N PHE A 24 -9.17 0.92 -20.03
CA PHE A 24 -8.76 1.42 -21.35
C PHE A 24 -9.69 2.53 -21.86
N ASP A 25 -9.09 3.58 -22.42
CA ASP A 25 -9.79 4.75 -23.00
C ASP A 25 -10.85 4.40 -24.04
N GLN A 26 -10.60 3.38 -24.88
CA GLN A 26 -11.45 3.16 -26.06
C GLN A 26 -12.87 2.66 -25.74
N ALA A 27 -13.18 2.29 -24.49
CA ALA A 27 -14.53 1.82 -24.15
C ALA A 27 -14.90 1.88 -22.65
N ASP A 28 -14.14 2.60 -21.80
CA ASP A 28 -14.24 2.44 -20.34
C ASP A 28 -14.16 0.95 -19.91
N MET A 29 -13.44 0.15 -20.71
CA MET A 29 -13.32 -1.29 -20.46
C MET A 29 -12.38 -1.48 -19.27
N LYS A 30 -12.97 -1.91 -18.15
CA LYS A 30 -12.23 -2.26 -16.94
C LYS A 30 -11.37 -3.50 -17.19
N ILE A 31 -10.08 -3.37 -16.95
CA ILE A 31 -9.08 -4.43 -17.23
C ILE A 31 -8.46 -5.01 -15.97
N GLY A 32 -8.79 -4.43 -14.82
CA GLY A 32 -8.39 -4.96 -13.54
C GLY A 32 -8.61 -4.02 -12.37
N GLU A 33 -8.30 -4.54 -11.19
CA GLU A 33 -8.31 -3.82 -9.92
C GLU A 33 -7.12 -4.20 -9.05
N ALA A 34 -6.79 -3.30 -8.15
CA ALA A 34 -5.90 -3.57 -7.04
C ALA A 34 -6.45 -3.00 -5.73
N VAL A 35 -6.23 -3.71 -4.63
CA VAL A 35 -6.49 -3.24 -3.28
C VAL A 35 -5.17 -3.09 -2.55
N ILE A 36 -4.97 -1.91 -1.97
CA ILE A 36 -3.77 -1.55 -1.23
C ILE A 36 -4.16 -1.15 0.18
N LEU A 37 -3.61 -1.85 1.17
CA LEU A 37 -3.72 -1.45 2.57
C LEU A 37 -2.53 -0.57 2.94
N THR A 38 -2.77 0.52 3.64
CA THR A 38 -1.71 1.43 4.11
C THR A 38 -1.70 1.49 5.63
N CYS A 39 -0.52 1.35 6.22
CA CYS A 39 -0.33 1.45 7.66
C CYS A 39 1.04 2.08 7.97
N GLU A 40 1.24 2.46 9.23
CA GLU A 40 2.56 2.82 9.74
C GLU A 40 3.24 1.56 10.26
N GLU A 41 4.52 1.36 9.93
CA GLU A 41 5.29 0.24 10.50
C GLU A 41 5.61 0.58 11.95
N GLU A 42 4.89 -0.01 12.91
CA GLU A 42 5.35 0.00 14.30
C GLU A 42 6.70 -0.72 14.35
N MET A 43 7.80 0.03 14.38
CA MET A 43 9.09 -0.56 14.72
C MET A 43 8.98 -1.05 16.16
N ASP A 44 9.22 -2.36 16.36
CA ASP A 44 9.31 -2.97 17.68
C ASP A 44 10.08 -2.03 18.61
N ALA A 45 9.40 -1.56 19.66
CA ALA A 45 9.96 -0.63 20.63
C ALA A 45 11.21 -1.17 21.35
N GLN A 46 11.59 -2.41 21.08
CA GLN A 46 12.74 -3.14 21.65
C GLN A 46 14.01 -3.06 20.78
N LEU A 47 13.93 -2.58 19.52
CA LEU A 47 15.11 -2.41 18.65
C LEU A 47 15.76 -1.02 18.77
N ILE A 48 15.16 -0.11 19.54
CA ILE A 48 15.80 1.14 19.94
C ILE A 48 16.54 0.89 21.26
N GLU A 49 17.62 0.11 21.20
CA GLU A 49 18.71 0.28 22.15
C GLU A 49 19.39 1.62 21.81
N GLU A 50 18.85 2.71 22.35
CA GLU A 50 19.60 3.96 22.40
C GLU A 50 19.43 4.55 23.79
N GLU A 51 20.59 4.63 24.46
CA GLU A 51 20.98 5.34 25.67
C GLU A 51 19.92 6.29 26.31
N PRO A 52 19.89 6.39 27.66
CA PRO A 52 18.94 7.25 28.35
C PRO A 52 19.24 8.73 28.05
N ILE A 53 18.60 9.30 27.03
CA ILE A 53 18.72 10.73 26.71
C ILE A 53 17.57 11.51 27.35
N LEU A 54 17.96 12.42 28.23
CA LEU A 54 17.24 13.27 29.19
C LEU A 54 16.10 14.18 28.68
N ASN A 55 15.49 13.97 27.51
CA ASN A 55 14.43 14.88 27.03
C ASN A 55 13.27 14.18 26.28
N PRO A 56 12.14 13.87 26.96
CA PRO A 56 11.02 13.13 26.38
C PRO A 56 10.10 13.95 25.45
N LYS A 57 10.33 15.25 25.25
CA LYS A 57 9.40 16.16 24.53
C LYS A 57 9.59 16.24 23.01
N LYS A 58 10.50 15.47 22.40
CA LYS A 58 10.86 15.62 20.97
C LYS A 58 10.98 14.32 20.16
N ARG A 59 10.13 13.32 20.39
CA ARG A 59 10.00 12.21 19.42
C ARG A 59 8.54 12.06 19.00
N LYS A 60 8.11 12.84 18.00
CA LYS A 60 7.13 12.30 17.04
C LYS A 60 7.90 11.20 16.32
N ARG A 61 7.75 9.95 16.76
CA ARG A 61 8.29 8.80 16.04
C ARG A 61 7.58 8.78 14.70
N HIS A 62 8.22 9.31 13.65
CA HIS A 62 7.71 9.22 12.29
C HIS A 62 8.07 7.83 11.80
N TYR A 63 7.19 6.87 12.08
CA TYR A 63 7.29 5.54 11.55
C TYR A 63 7.14 5.59 10.01
N PRO A 64 7.91 4.79 9.26
CA PRO A 64 7.78 4.77 7.81
C PRO A 64 6.39 4.24 7.44
N LYS A 65 5.74 4.93 6.49
CA LYS A 65 4.47 4.46 5.92
C LYS A 65 4.74 3.30 4.97
N ILE A 66 3.92 2.26 5.07
CA ILE A 66 3.98 1.07 4.22
C ILE A 66 2.66 0.90 3.49
N ALA A 67 2.75 0.46 2.24
CA ALA A 67 1.63 -0.03 1.45
C ALA A 67 1.77 -1.54 1.21
N PHE A 68 0.72 -2.29 1.52
CA PHE A 68 0.59 -3.71 1.19
C PHE A 68 -0.36 -3.87 0.02
N VAL A 69 0.13 -4.41 -1.09
CA VAL A 69 -0.73 -4.87 -2.19
C VAL A 69 -1.33 -6.20 -1.77
N THR A 70 -2.62 -6.22 -1.46
CA THR A 70 -3.33 -7.44 -1.00
C THR A 70 -3.94 -8.20 -2.17
N ASP A 71 -4.49 -7.46 -3.13
CA ASP A 71 -5.12 -8.03 -4.31
C ASP A 71 -4.66 -7.25 -5.54
N LEU A 72 -4.23 -7.95 -6.58
CA LEU A 72 -3.88 -7.37 -7.87
C LEU A 72 -4.42 -8.28 -8.97
N VAL A 73 -5.63 -7.97 -9.44
CA VAL A 73 -6.32 -8.72 -10.49
C VAL A 73 -6.33 -7.83 -11.73
N VAL A 74 -5.28 -7.94 -12.55
CA VAL A 74 -5.13 -7.19 -13.80
C VAL A 74 -4.76 -8.16 -14.92
N MET A 75 -5.30 -7.92 -16.11
CA MET A 75 -4.93 -8.67 -17.33
C MET A 75 -3.41 -8.80 -17.48
N GLU A 76 -2.94 -9.98 -17.90
CA GLU A 76 -1.55 -10.43 -17.78
C GLU A 76 -0.52 -9.50 -18.47
N GLY A 77 -0.90 -8.84 -19.57
CA GLY A 77 -0.05 -7.86 -20.27
C GLY A 77 -0.02 -6.45 -19.65
N HIS A 78 -0.89 -6.15 -18.68
CA HIS A 78 -1.07 -4.80 -18.15
C HIS A 78 -0.63 -4.65 -16.69
N LYS A 79 -0.25 -5.75 -16.03
CA LYS A 79 0.28 -5.74 -14.66
C LYS A 79 1.46 -4.77 -14.45
N PRO A 80 2.47 -4.70 -15.34
CA PRO A 80 3.58 -3.76 -15.16
C PRO A 80 3.15 -2.29 -15.20
N ALA A 81 2.25 -1.95 -16.14
CA ALA A 81 1.72 -0.59 -16.27
C ALA A 81 0.85 -0.20 -15.06
N ALA A 82 -0.05 -1.10 -14.64
CA ALA A 82 -0.87 -0.91 -13.45
C ALA A 82 -0.01 -0.68 -12.19
N MET A 83 1.05 -1.48 -12.00
CA MET A 83 1.96 -1.32 -10.87
C MET A 83 2.77 -0.02 -10.93
N ASN A 84 3.11 0.45 -12.13
CA ASN A 84 3.78 1.74 -12.30
C ASN A 84 2.88 2.90 -11.85
N GLU A 85 1.59 2.86 -12.19
CA GLU A 85 0.63 3.89 -11.77
C GLU A 85 0.37 3.85 -10.26
N ILE A 86 0.25 2.66 -9.67
CA ILE A 86 0.20 2.47 -8.22
C ILE A 86 1.41 3.14 -7.55
N LYS A 87 2.63 2.83 -8.02
CA LYS A 87 3.87 3.38 -7.47
C LYS A 87 3.92 4.90 -7.57
N LYS A 88 3.52 5.47 -8.70
CA LYS A 88 3.45 6.93 -8.90
C LYS A 88 2.50 7.56 -7.88
N PHE A 89 1.30 7.01 -7.73
CA PHE A 89 0.32 7.54 -6.78
C PHE A 89 0.83 7.48 -5.34
N LEU A 90 1.36 6.31 -4.92
CA LEU A 90 1.89 6.12 -3.57
C LEU A 90 3.05 7.07 -3.26
N ASN A 91 3.94 7.29 -4.24
CA ASN A 91 5.02 8.26 -4.10
C ASN A 91 4.52 9.69 -3.89
N VAL A 92 3.44 10.10 -4.58
CA VAL A 92 2.83 11.43 -4.41
C VAL A 92 2.28 11.62 -2.99
N ILE A 93 1.72 10.56 -2.38
CA ILE A 93 1.21 10.61 -1.00
C ILE A 93 2.26 10.28 0.08
N GLY A 94 3.53 10.18 -0.31
CA GLY A 94 4.67 9.97 0.59
C GLY A 94 4.81 8.54 1.12
N ILE A 95 4.32 7.54 0.38
CA ILE A 95 4.50 6.12 0.70
C ILE A 95 5.46 5.51 -0.32
N HIS A 96 6.65 5.13 0.14
CA HIS A 96 7.72 4.61 -0.71
C HIS A 96 8.00 3.12 -0.50
N ASN A 97 7.55 2.57 0.63
CA ASN A 97 7.73 1.16 0.98
C ASN A 97 6.50 0.37 0.57
N ILE A 98 6.61 -0.39 -0.53
CA ILE A 98 5.52 -1.18 -1.09
C ILE A 98 5.88 -2.66 -0.94
N ARG A 99 5.01 -3.42 -0.29
CA ARG A 99 5.15 -4.86 -0.06
C ARG A 99 3.99 -5.61 -0.72
N TYR A 100 4.27 -6.79 -1.26
CA TYR A 100 3.21 -7.70 -1.70
C TYR A 100 2.84 -8.57 -0.51
N ARG A 101 1.56 -8.61 -0.15
CA ARG A 101 1.09 -9.61 0.81
C ARG A 101 0.93 -10.92 0.04
N GLU A 102 1.83 -11.86 0.25
CA GLU A 102 1.60 -13.22 -0.20
C GLU A 102 0.44 -13.79 0.64
N ASN A 103 -0.61 -14.27 -0.02
CA ASN A 103 -1.69 -15.03 0.61
C ASN A 103 -1.14 -16.39 1.09
N ASN A 104 -0.34 -16.39 2.15
CA ASN A 104 0.10 -17.59 2.84
C ASN A 104 0.42 -17.26 4.29
N ARG A 105 -0.63 -17.09 5.10
CA ARG A 105 -0.58 -17.27 6.57
C ARG A 105 -1.99 -17.35 7.17
N ILE A 106 -2.78 -18.34 6.72
CA ILE A 106 -3.74 -19.02 7.60
C ILE A 106 -3.56 -20.53 7.40
N ALA A 107 -2.47 -21.04 7.96
CA ALA A 107 -2.31 -22.45 8.30
C ALA A 107 -1.44 -22.51 9.55
N ALA A 108 -1.94 -21.91 10.63
CA ALA A 108 -1.51 -22.23 11.98
C ALA A 108 -2.65 -21.87 12.94
N MET A 109 -3.06 -22.88 13.72
CA MET A 109 -3.91 -22.80 14.91
C MET A 109 -5.43 -22.85 14.69
N ALA A 110 -5.96 -24.06 14.50
CA ALA A 110 -6.66 -24.81 15.56
C ALA A 110 -6.75 -26.29 15.18
#